data_AF-A0A3B9K5P5-F1
#
_entry.id   AF-A0A3B9K5P5-F1
#
_cell.length_a   1.000
_cell.length_b   1.000
_cell.length_c   1.000
_cell.angle_alpha   90.00
_cell.angle_beta   90.00
_cell.angle_gamma   90.00
#
_symmetry.space_group_name_H-M   'P 1'
#
loop_
_entity.id
_entity.type
_entity.pdbx_description
1 polymer ?
#
loop_
_entity_poly.entity_id
_entity_poly.type
_entity_poly.pdbx_seq_one_letter_code
_entity_poly.pdbx_strand_id
1 'polypeptide(L)'
;MMKKHLLSGMAAILMSAALCACGGGKTAESTEAPAASAQTETTEAASTDGNTPSEETPVAGGRVVFGMTQDLKSLDPHIDTDAGTRDVVFNLYEGLVKPASTGDMIPAVASDYDISEDAKVYTFTLRDGITFHDGTPVTVEDVKYSLDRYAENQGGSSAFSIVSSVETPDDKTVVVTLSESNSEFLPNMDVAIIPKANEDPVGNPIGTGPFKFASYTPGENLILQKYDGYWQEGLPKLDEVEFKFVPNVETEFMDLQAGTIDIMRYMTEAQVKALGSDSDYNIVEGSMNLVQGMFLSSSYEPLADARVRQAICYAVDRDAINQFIFAGKSHIVGSHMIPALSSIYEPACETVYSHDPKEAQRLLAEAGYPDGFDLVITVPSSYSQHVDTAQIIAEQLKAVGINATLNQVEWTTWLEDVYRGGNFQATVIGFDGTLAPSNWLKKYTSDASNNFVHYSNPEYDKTFAEAYAEVDEAKKAELYKKCQMILAEDAASVYIQDPVNLVAVNKKFAGYTSYPTAAEDMSVIYQVSK
;
A
#
# COMPACT_ATOMS: atom_id res chain seq x y z
N MET A 1 25.49 16.15 58.92
CA MET A 1 26.62 16.96 58.40
C MET A 1 27.86 16.08 58.34
N MET A 2 28.37 15.76 57.15
CA MET A 2 29.77 15.37 56.83
C MET A 2 29.77 14.95 55.36
N LYS A 3 29.96 15.91 54.45
CA LYS A 3 31.22 16.30 53.77
C LYS A 3 31.71 15.29 52.73
N LYS A 4 31.51 15.69 51.46
CA LYS A 4 32.07 15.16 50.22
C LYS A 4 33.56 15.56 50.04
N HIS A 5 34.17 14.87 49.07
CA HIS A 5 35.29 15.24 48.18
C HIS A 5 36.69 14.80 48.64
N LEU A 6 37.63 14.31 47.82
CA LEU A 6 37.74 13.98 46.37
C LEU A 6 39.09 13.23 46.16
N LEU A 7 39.25 12.62 44.97
CA LEU A 7 40.48 12.53 44.13
C LEU A 7 41.44 11.31 44.17
N SER A 8 41.37 10.58 43.05
CA SER A 8 42.44 10.33 42.05
C SER A 8 43.46 9.18 42.23
N GLY A 9 43.66 8.40 41.16
CA GLY A 9 44.93 7.70 40.92
C GLY A 9 44.91 6.40 40.10
N MET A 10 44.80 6.52 38.77
CA MET A 10 45.40 5.73 37.66
C MET A 10 46.03 4.31 37.84
N ALA A 11 45.63 3.47 36.86
CA ALA A 11 46.46 2.63 35.95
C ALA A 11 47.08 1.29 36.39
N ALA A 12 46.65 0.20 35.70
CA ALA A 12 47.54 -0.79 35.06
C ALA A 12 46.73 -1.75 34.14
N ILE A 13 47.08 -1.76 32.85
CA ILE A 13 46.69 -2.74 31.83
C ILE A 13 47.83 -3.75 31.69
N LEU A 14 47.54 -5.05 31.61
CA LEU A 14 48.49 -6.07 31.17
C LEU A 14 47.83 -7.08 30.21
N MET A 15 48.48 -7.16 29.04
CA MET A 15 48.26 -7.97 27.84
C MET A 15 48.47 -9.47 28.06
N SER A 16 47.86 -10.32 27.24
CA SER A 16 48.50 -11.50 26.62
C SER A 16 47.65 -12.06 25.48
N ALA A 17 48.24 -12.09 24.28
CA ALA A 17 47.76 -12.78 23.08
C ALA A 17 48.47 -14.14 22.93
N ALA A 18 47.86 -15.08 22.21
CA ALA A 18 48.56 -16.25 21.67
C ALA A 18 47.98 -16.65 20.29
N LEU A 19 48.83 -16.52 19.28
CA LEU A 19 48.75 -17.13 17.94
C LEU A 19 49.38 -18.54 17.98
N CYS A 20 48.93 -19.44 17.10
CA CYS A 20 49.81 -20.42 16.48
C CYS A 20 49.31 -20.79 15.08
N ALA A 21 50.26 -20.76 14.15
CA ALA A 21 50.17 -21.12 12.74
C ALA A 21 51.23 -22.19 12.44
N CYS A 22 51.01 -22.99 11.39
CA CYS A 22 51.98 -23.67 10.50
C CYS A 22 51.13 -24.29 9.36
N GLY A 23 51.38 -24.19 8.05
CA GLY A 23 52.56 -23.82 7.27
C GLY A 23 53.11 -25.02 6.48
N GLY A 24 53.01 -25.01 5.14
CA GLY A 24 53.81 -25.89 4.26
C GLY A 24 53.17 -26.20 2.89
N GLY A 25 53.82 -25.83 1.77
CA GLY A 25 53.36 -26.10 0.40
C GLY A 25 54.41 -26.74 -0.52
N LYS A 26 54.02 -27.12 -1.76
CA LYS A 26 54.78 -27.03 -3.05
C LYS A 26 54.20 -27.89 -4.20
N THR A 27 54.34 -27.33 -5.41
CA THR A 27 54.55 -27.91 -6.77
C THR A 27 53.41 -28.47 -7.64
N ALA A 28 53.33 -27.85 -8.83
CA ALA A 28 52.83 -28.21 -10.16
C ALA A 28 52.65 -29.70 -10.53
N GLU A 29 51.58 -30.05 -11.27
CA GLU A 29 51.56 -30.22 -12.74
C GLU A 29 50.13 -30.54 -13.24
N SER A 30 49.90 -30.28 -14.52
CA SER A 30 48.68 -30.39 -15.31
C SER A 30 48.00 -31.76 -15.35
N THR A 31 46.66 -31.79 -15.38
CA THR A 31 45.90 -32.70 -16.27
C THR A 31 44.44 -32.26 -16.44
N GLU A 32 43.95 -32.36 -17.68
CA GLU A 32 42.59 -32.09 -18.15
C GLU A 32 41.52 -32.96 -17.46
N ALA A 33 40.36 -32.38 -17.21
CA ALA A 33 39.07 -33.08 -17.13
C ALA A 33 37.90 -32.11 -17.42
N PRO A 34 36.75 -32.60 -17.89
CA PRO A 34 35.88 -31.90 -18.83
C PRO A 34 34.74 -31.09 -18.21
N ALA A 35 34.06 -30.35 -19.08
CA ALA A 35 32.90 -29.50 -18.85
C ALA A 35 31.81 -30.14 -17.96
N ALA A 36 31.36 -29.37 -16.97
CA ALA A 36 30.09 -29.55 -16.28
C ALA A 36 29.50 -28.18 -15.93
N SER A 37 28.19 -28.07 -16.17
CA SER A 37 27.28 -26.94 -15.95
C SER A 37 27.50 -26.20 -14.64
N ALA A 38 27.65 -24.87 -14.72
CA ALA A 38 27.58 -23.99 -13.57
C ALA A 38 26.11 -23.79 -13.16
N GLN A 39 25.74 -24.36 -12.00
CA GLN A 39 24.61 -23.91 -11.20
C GLN A 39 25.01 -22.58 -10.57
N THR A 40 24.19 -21.55 -10.81
CA THR A 40 24.27 -20.26 -10.13
C THR A 40 23.69 -20.45 -8.73
N GLU A 41 24.52 -20.27 -7.70
CA GLU A 41 24.05 -20.12 -6.32
C GLU A 41 23.32 -18.78 -6.21
N THR A 42 21.99 -18.84 -6.15
CA THR A 42 21.14 -17.73 -5.72
C THR A 42 21.26 -17.60 -4.21
N THR A 43 21.77 -16.46 -3.76
CA THR A 43 21.71 -16.03 -2.37
C THR A 43 20.24 -15.84 -2.00
N GLU A 44 19.75 -16.74 -1.14
CA GLU A 44 18.39 -16.74 -0.60
C GLU A 44 18.17 -15.48 0.23
N ALA A 45 17.30 -14.59 -0.25
CA ALA A 45 16.77 -13.48 0.52
C ALA A 45 15.90 -14.03 1.66
N ALA A 46 16.07 -13.46 2.85
CA ALA A 46 15.31 -13.82 4.04
C ALA A 46 13.79 -13.79 3.76
N SER A 47 13.17 -14.96 3.93
CA SER A 47 11.74 -15.20 3.85
C SER A 47 10.99 -14.40 4.91
N THR A 48 9.94 -13.73 4.46
CA THR A 48 8.82 -13.25 5.26
C THR A 48 8.19 -14.41 6.02
N ASP A 49 8.17 -14.34 7.35
CA ASP A 49 7.38 -15.22 8.20
C ASP A 49 5.89 -14.87 8.02
N GLY A 50 5.33 -15.26 6.87
CA GLY A 50 3.90 -15.46 6.75
C GLY A 50 3.46 -16.50 7.79
N ASN A 51 2.20 -16.41 8.22
CA ASN A 51 1.54 -17.43 9.04
C ASN A 51 1.61 -18.77 8.30
N THR A 52 2.72 -19.48 8.45
CA THR A 52 2.97 -20.77 7.84
C THR A 52 1.88 -21.66 8.39
N PRO A 53 1.07 -22.30 7.52
CA PRO A 53 0.07 -23.24 8.00
C PRO A 53 0.81 -24.26 8.88
N SER A 54 0.52 -24.26 10.16
CA SER A 54 0.55 -25.52 10.89
C SER A 54 -0.31 -26.51 10.09
N GLU A 55 -0.06 -27.80 10.23
CA GLU A 55 -0.88 -28.87 9.63
C GLU A 55 -2.33 -28.89 10.21
N GLU A 56 -2.91 -27.73 10.48
CA GLU A 56 -4.25 -27.54 11.00
C GLU A 56 -5.24 -27.67 9.85
N THR A 57 -6.13 -28.66 9.99
CA THR A 57 -7.11 -28.98 8.97
C THR A 57 -8.18 -27.88 8.93
N PRO A 58 -8.45 -27.24 7.78
CA PRO A 58 -9.51 -26.26 7.66
C PRO A 58 -10.87 -26.83 8.08
N VAL A 59 -11.55 -26.12 8.97
CA VAL A 59 -12.92 -26.43 9.41
C VAL A 59 -13.86 -25.44 8.73
N ALA A 60 -14.86 -25.96 8.03
CA ALA A 60 -15.90 -25.15 7.41
C ALA A 60 -16.93 -24.71 8.45
N GLY A 61 -17.45 -23.51 8.25
CA GLY A 61 -18.47 -22.87 9.04
C GLY A 61 -17.94 -21.89 10.09
N GLY A 62 -18.86 -21.39 10.91
CA GLY A 62 -18.56 -20.44 11.97
C GLY A 62 -18.59 -18.98 11.54
N ARG A 63 -18.28 -18.11 12.50
CA ARG A 63 -18.42 -16.66 12.42
C ARG A 63 -17.12 -15.98 12.83
N VAL A 64 -16.62 -15.08 11.98
CA VAL A 64 -15.50 -14.18 12.30
C VAL A 64 -16.01 -12.77 12.58
N VAL A 65 -15.43 -12.10 13.58
CA VAL A 65 -15.68 -10.67 13.86
C VAL A 65 -14.46 -9.85 13.52
N PHE A 66 -14.57 -8.99 12.51
CA PHE A 66 -13.54 -8.05 12.09
C PHE A 66 -13.82 -6.67 12.69
N GLY A 67 -12.86 -6.11 13.43
CA GLY A 67 -12.95 -4.77 14.00
C GLY A 67 -12.64 -3.68 12.99
N MET A 68 -13.43 -2.61 12.99
CA MET A 68 -13.20 -1.43 12.15
C MET A 68 -13.39 -0.14 12.92
N THR A 69 -12.50 0.82 12.72
CA THR A 69 -12.60 2.15 13.33
C THR A 69 -13.50 3.12 12.55
N GLN A 70 -13.98 2.72 11.37
CA GLN A 70 -14.79 3.54 10.48
C GLN A 70 -16.05 2.78 10.05
N ASP A 71 -17.16 3.52 9.96
CA ASP A 71 -18.43 3.03 9.41
C ASP A 71 -18.46 3.20 7.89
N LEU A 72 -19.45 2.58 7.23
CA LEU A 72 -19.60 2.61 5.78
C LEU A 72 -20.18 3.94 5.30
N LYS A 73 -19.59 4.49 4.24
CA LYS A 73 -20.16 5.66 3.56
C LYS A 73 -21.39 5.29 2.74
N SER A 74 -21.36 4.13 2.07
CA SER A 74 -22.44 3.62 1.22
C SER A 74 -22.28 2.13 0.98
N LEU A 75 -23.39 1.41 0.77
CA LEU A 75 -23.38 0.04 0.25
C LEU A 75 -23.59 -0.04 -1.26
N ASP A 76 -23.93 1.07 -1.92
CA ASP A 76 -23.94 1.17 -3.37
C ASP A 76 -22.50 1.21 -3.91
N PRO A 77 -22.09 0.21 -4.70
CA PRO A 77 -20.70 0.06 -5.09
C PRO A 77 -20.27 0.99 -6.23
N HIS A 78 -21.17 1.73 -6.87
CA HIS A 78 -20.79 2.67 -7.95
C HIS A 78 -20.75 4.13 -7.52
N ILE A 79 -20.92 4.42 -6.22
CA ILE A 79 -20.71 5.75 -5.65
C ILE A 79 -19.29 5.83 -5.10
N ASP A 80 -18.66 6.99 -5.23
CA ASP A 80 -17.33 7.24 -4.67
C ASP A 80 -17.29 7.06 -3.15
N THR A 81 -16.42 6.16 -2.69
CA THR A 81 -16.30 5.75 -1.29
C THR A 81 -14.84 5.69 -0.84
N ASP A 82 -14.62 5.83 0.46
CA ASP A 82 -13.30 5.71 1.09
C ASP A 82 -12.79 4.25 1.10
N ALA A 83 -11.49 4.09 1.38
CA ALA A 83 -10.84 2.78 1.43
C ALA A 83 -11.48 1.82 2.45
N GLY A 84 -11.92 2.31 3.62
CA GLY A 84 -12.55 1.48 4.65
C GLY A 84 -13.87 0.88 4.19
N THR A 85 -14.67 1.62 3.42
CA THR A 85 -15.87 1.06 2.78
C THR A 85 -15.50 0.00 1.74
N ARG A 86 -14.47 0.24 0.90
CA ARG A 86 -14.01 -0.71 -0.13
C ARG A 86 -13.53 -2.03 0.45
N ASP A 87 -12.80 -1.98 1.57
CA ASP A 87 -12.27 -3.14 2.30
C ASP A 87 -13.34 -4.23 2.53
N VAL A 88 -14.56 -3.81 2.91
CA VAL A 88 -15.61 -4.76 3.29
C VAL A 88 -16.52 -5.14 2.14
N VAL A 89 -16.84 -4.21 1.23
CA VAL A 89 -17.75 -4.48 0.11
C VAL A 89 -17.09 -5.38 -0.95
N PHE A 90 -15.76 -5.54 -0.90
CA PHE A 90 -15.02 -6.59 -1.62
C PHE A 90 -15.58 -8.00 -1.40
N ASN A 91 -16.23 -8.25 -0.26
CA ASN A 91 -16.84 -9.54 0.06
C ASN A 91 -18.24 -9.72 -0.56
N LEU A 92 -18.88 -8.62 -0.96
CA LEU A 92 -20.22 -8.58 -1.56
C LEU A 92 -20.17 -8.58 -3.09
N TYR A 93 -19.21 -7.88 -3.67
CA TYR A 93 -19.20 -7.57 -5.09
C TYR A 93 -17.92 -8.05 -5.78
N GLU A 94 -18.03 -8.46 -7.04
CA GLU A 94 -16.89 -8.70 -7.91
C GLU A 94 -17.09 -7.98 -9.24
N GLY A 95 -15.99 -7.54 -9.86
CA GLY A 95 -15.96 -7.06 -11.23
C GLY A 95 -15.72 -8.18 -12.24
N LEU A 96 -15.44 -7.80 -13.49
CA LEU A 96 -15.01 -8.74 -14.53
C LEU A 96 -13.70 -9.43 -14.12
N VAL A 97 -12.81 -8.65 -13.50
CA VAL A 97 -11.59 -9.11 -12.83
C VAL A 97 -11.63 -8.69 -11.35
N LYS A 98 -10.72 -9.24 -10.55
CA LYS A 98 -10.47 -8.79 -9.17
C LYS A 98 -8.98 -8.86 -8.86
N PRO A 99 -8.48 -8.06 -7.90
CA PRO A 99 -7.10 -8.14 -7.46
C PRO A 99 -6.82 -9.45 -6.73
N ALA A 100 -5.66 -10.05 -6.99
CA ALA A 100 -5.05 -11.08 -6.15
C ALA A 100 -4.20 -10.43 -5.04
N SER A 101 -3.80 -11.21 -4.04
CA SER A 101 -2.90 -10.74 -2.98
C SER A 101 -1.50 -10.38 -3.49
N THR A 102 -1.13 -10.82 -4.70
CA THR A 102 0.09 -10.41 -5.39
C THR A 102 -0.02 -9.03 -6.05
N GLY A 103 -1.25 -8.49 -6.17
CA GLY A 103 -1.55 -7.26 -6.91
C GLY A 103 -1.88 -7.47 -8.38
N ASP A 104 -1.81 -8.71 -8.89
CA ASP A 104 -2.23 -9.03 -10.25
C ASP A 104 -3.75 -9.06 -10.37
N MET A 105 -4.28 -8.69 -11.55
CA MET A 105 -5.71 -8.79 -11.83
C MET A 105 -6.03 -10.20 -12.36
N ILE A 106 -6.87 -10.93 -11.62
CA ILE A 106 -7.32 -12.28 -11.99
C ILE A 106 -8.79 -12.26 -12.45
N PRO A 107 -9.21 -13.19 -13.33
CA PRO A 107 -10.61 -13.30 -13.74
C PRO A 107 -11.56 -13.55 -12.56
N ALA A 108 -12.71 -12.87 -12.55
CA ALA A 108 -13.77 -13.04 -11.55
C ALA A 108 -15.13 -13.35 -12.21
N VAL A 109 -15.97 -12.33 -12.48
CA VAL A 109 -17.21 -12.49 -13.25
C VAL A 109 -16.91 -12.94 -14.68
N ALA A 110 -15.79 -12.48 -15.24
CA ALA A 110 -15.23 -13.06 -16.45
C ALA A 110 -14.48 -14.37 -16.10
N SER A 111 -14.55 -15.34 -17.00
CA SER A 111 -13.70 -16.52 -16.98
C SER A 111 -12.33 -16.27 -17.60
N ASP A 112 -12.25 -15.34 -18.55
CA ASP A 112 -11.05 -15.00 -19.30
C ASP A 112 -11.16 -13.60 -19.92
N TYR A 113 -10.03 -13.02 -20.31
CA TYR A 113 -9.96 -11.76 -21.04
C TYR A 113 -8.79 -11.71 -22.04
N ASP A 114 -8.94 -10.89 -23.08
CA ASP A 114 -7.91 -10.60 -24.09
C ASP A 114 -7.79 -9.09 -24.27
N ILE A 115 -6.56 -8.60 -24.45
CA ILE A 115 -6.24 -7.18 -24.64
C ILE A 115 -5.56 -7.03 -25.99
N SER A 116 -6.07 -6.13 -26.84
CA SER A 116 -5.48 -5.88 -28.15
C SER A 116 -4.02 -5.41 -28.05
N GLU A 117 -3.21 -5.68 -29.08
CA GLU A 117 -1.79 -5.29 -29.12
C GLU A 117 -1.56 -3.79 -28.91
N ASP A 118 -2.52 -2.94 -29.27
CA ASP A 118 -2.48 -1.50 -29.08
C ASP A 118 -3.12 -1.01 -27.76
N ALA A 119 -3.53 -1.94 -26.89
CA ALA A 119 -4.19 -1.70 -25.61
C ALA A 119 -5.40 -0.76 -25.67
N LYS A 120 -6.20 -0.87 -26.74
CA LYS A 120 -7.43 -0.10 -26.94
C LYS A 120 -8.70 -0.92 -26.82
N VAL A 121 -8.62 -2.24 -27.00
CA VAL A 121 -9.79 -3.12 -26.98
C VAL A 121 -9.55 -4.20 -25.94
N TYR A 122 -10.46 -4.25 -24.96
CA TYR A 122 -10.47 -5.24 -23.90
C TYR A 122 -11.69 -6.13 -24.10
N THR A 123 -11.48 -7.42 -24.31
CA THR A 123 -12.55 -8.40 -24.55
C THR A 123 -12.63 -9.36 -23.39
N PHE A 124 -13.81 -9.49 -22.78
CA PHE A 124 -14.05 -10.37 -21.63
C PHE A 124 -15.06 -11.46 -22.01
N THR A 125 -14.79 -12.69 -21.54
CA THR A 125 -15.72 -13.82 -21.68
C THR A 125 -16.37 -14.10 -20.33
N LEU A 126 -17.69 -13.93 -20.23
CA LEU A 126 -18.44 -14.20 -19.00
C LEU A 126 -18.33 -15.66 -18.56
N ARG A 127 -18.26 -15.87 -17.26
CA ARG A 127 -18.23 -17.19 -16.64
C ARG A 127 -19.56 -17.92 -16.82
N ASP A 128 -19.47 -19.21 -17.12
CA ASP A 128 -20.65 -20.06 -17.22
C ASP A 128 -21.30 -20.29 -15.85
N GLY A 129 -22.62 -20.09 -15.80
CA GLY A 129 -23.43 -20.41 -14.62
C GLY A 129 -23.23 -19.47 -13.44
N ILE A 130 -22.56 -18.32 -13.62
CA ILE A 130 -22.45 -17.33 -12.55
C ILE A 130 -23.81 -16.70 -12.22
N THR A 131 -24.08 -16.56 -10.93
CA THR A 131 -25.34 -16.05 -10.41
C THR A 131 -25.11 -14.95 -9.39
N PHE A 132 -26.06 -14.03 -9.29
CA PHE A 132 -26.13 -13.04 -8.21
C PHE A 132 -26.58 -13.69 -6.91
N HIS A 133 -26.40 -12.99 -5.79
CA HIS A 133 -26.80 -13.46 -4.45
C HIS A 133 -28.28 -13.88 -4.31
N ASP A 134 -29.16 -13.35 -5.17
CA ASP A 134 -30.58 -13.70 -5.24
C ASP A 134 -30.89 -14.95 -6.10
N GLY A 135 -29.86 -15.53 -6.73
CA GLY A 135 -29.94 -16.71 -7.58
C GLY A 135 -30.24 -16.42 -9.05
N THR A 136 -30.42 -15.16 -9.46
CA THR A 136 -30.59 -14.80 -10.86
C THR A 136 -29.25 -14.93 -11.62
N PRO A 137 -29.26 -15.34 -12.91
CA PRO A 137 -28.04 -15.44 -13.69
C PRO A 137 -27.47 -14.06 -14.02
N VAL A 138 -26.15 -13.94 -14.03
CA VAL A 138 -25.47 -12.73 -14.52
C VAL A 138 -25.49 -12.72 -16.04
N THR A 139 -25.84 -11.59 -16.65
CA THR A 139 -25.86 -11.41 -18.10
C THR A 139 -24.91 -10.31 -18.57
N VAL A 140 -24.59 -10.29 -19.86
CA VAL A 140 -23.84 -9.19 -20.48
C VAL A 140 -24.55 -7.83 -20.34
N GLU A 141 -25.88 -7.82 -20.23
CA GLU A 141 -26.64 -6.58 -20.00
C GLU A 141 -26.40 -6.01 -18.60
N ASP A 142 -26.23 -6.86 -17.58
CA ASP A 142 -25.91 -6.44 -16.21
C ASP A 142 -24.50 -5.86 -16.14
N VAL A 143 -23.55 -6.46 -16.87
CA VAL A 143 -22.19 -5.94 -16.98
C VAL A 143 -22.19 -4.57 -17.66
N LYS A 144 -22.84 -4.47 -18.83
CA LYS A 144 -22.94 -3.20 -19.54
C LYS A 144 -23.59 -2.12 -18.67
N TYR A 145 -24.70 -2.45 -18.02
CA TYR A 145 -25.38 -1.54 -17.09
C TYR A 145 -24.45 -1.05 -15.97
N SER A 146 -23.70 -1.97 -15.35
CA SER A 146 -22.82 -1.65 -14.23
C SER A 146 -21.66 -0.74 -14.64
N LEU A 147 -21.03 -1.01 -15.78
CA LEU A 147 -19.94 -0.18 -16.32
C LEU A 147 -20.44 1.21 -16.75
N ASP A 148 -21.58 1.28 -17.44
CA ASP A 148 -22.18 2.55 -17.88
C ASP A 148 -22.59 3.40 -16.67
N ARG A 149 -23.22 2.79 -15.66
CA ARG A 149 -23.62 3.45 -14.41
C ARG A 149 -22.41 3.97 -13.62
N TYR A 150 -21.37 3.16 -13.50
CA TYR A 150 -20.13 3.58 -12.84
C TYR A 150 -19.50 4.78 -13.55
N ALA A 151 -19.37 4.72 -14.87
CA ALA A 151 -18.83 5.83 -15.66
C ALA A 151 -19.63 7.14 -15.47
N GLU A 152 -20.96 7.05 -15.45
CA GLU A 152 -21.84 8.20 -15.21
C GLU A 152 -21.62 8.82 -13.81
N ASN A 153 -21.53 7.99 -12.77
CA ASN A 153 -21.36 8.44 -11.39
C ASN A 153 -19.98 9.07 -11.12
N GLN A 154 -18.92 8.53 -11.71
CA GLN A 154 -17.56 9.02 -11.47
C GLN A 154 -17.20 10.27 -12.29
N GLY A 155 -17.88 10.48 -13.41
CA GLY A 155 -17.68 11.64 -14.28
C GLY A 155 -16.33 11.66 -15.00
N GLY A 156 -16.02 12.82 -15.60
CA GLY A 156 -14.92 12.98 -16.57
C GLY A 156 -13.50 12.96 -16.00
N SER A 157 -13.32 12.92 -14.68
CA SER A 157 -12.00 12.79 -14.06
C SER A 157 -11.57 11.34 -13.81
N SER A 158 -12.47 10.37 -14.06
CA SER A 158 -12.19 8.96 -13.85
C SER A 158 -11.44 8.32 -15.03
N ALA A 159 -10.85 7.15 -14.80
CA ALA A 159 -10.26 6.35 -15.88
C ALA A 159 -11.30 5.98 -16.95
N PHE A 160 -12.59 5.92 -16.61
CA PHE A 160 -13.67 5.65 -17.56
C PHE A 160 -13.92 6.79 -18.56
N SER A 161 -13.31 7.97 -18.38
CA SER A 161 -13.39 9.08 -19.33
C SER A 161 -12.85 8.75 -20.73
N ILE A 162 -11.99 7.75 -20.85
CA ILE A 162 -11.45 7.27 -22.13
C ILE A 162 -12.22 6.09 -22.71
N VAL A 163 -13.25 5.56 -22.03
CA VAL A 163 -14.09 4.49 -22.58
C VAL A 163 -14.98 5.07 -23.68
N SER A 164 -14.78 4.61 -24.91
CA SER A 164 -15.56 5.01 -26.09
C SER A 164 -16.84 4.20 -26.24
N SER A 165 -16.78 2.89 -25.97
CA SER A 165 -17.95 2.01 -26.03
C SER A 165 -17.79 0.78 -25.15
N VAL A 166 -18.93 0.27 -24.70
CA VAL A 166 -19.11 -1.07 -24.11
C VAL A 166 -20.14 -1.81 -24.96
N GLU A 167 -19.69 -2.82 -25.69
CA GLU A 167 -20.48 -3.63 -26.62
C GLU A 167 -20.64 -5.06 -26.11
N THR A 168 -21.76 -5.69 -26.45
CA THR A 168 -22.09 -7.06 -26.05
C THR A 168 -22.51 -7.85 -27.30
N PRO A 169 -21.56 -8.29 -28.14
CA PRO A 169 -21.87 -8.85 -29.47
C PRO A 169 -22.64 -10.19 -29.40
N ASP A 170 -22.59 -10.87 -28.25
CA ASP A 170 -23.35 -12.06 -27.94
C ASP A 170 -23.62 -12.16 -26.43
N ASP A 171 -24.24 -13.25 -25.99
CA ASP A 171 -24.70 -13.45 -24.61
C ASP A 171 -23.56 -13.70 -23.59
N LYS A 172 -22.29 -13.79 -24.03
CA LYS A 172 -21.14 -14.07 -23.16
C LYS A 172 -19.97 -13.13 -23.34
N THR A 173 -19.96 -12.31 -24.38
CA THR A 173 -18.82 -11.47 -24.73
C THR A 173 -19.11 -10.02 -24.36
N VAL A 174 -18.18 -9.38 -23.66
CA VAL A 174 -18.19 -7.93 -23.39
C VAL A 174 -16.94 -7.32 -23.99
N VAL A 175 -17.09 -6.29 -24.83
CA VAL A 175 -15.99 -5.60 -25.49
C VAL A 175 -15.97 -4.14 -25.04
N VAL A 176 -14.89 -3.74 -24.37
CA VAL A 176 -14.66 -2.36 -23.94
C VAL A 176 -13.63 -1.73 -24.87
N THR A 177 -14.01 -0.66 -25.56
CA THR A 177 -13.12 0.09 -26.47
C THR A 177 -12.73 1.42 -25.86
N LEU A 178 -11.45 1.74 -25.89
CA LEU A 178 -10.88 3.00 -25.41
C LEU A 178 -10.63 3.99 -26.56
N SER A 179 -10.75 5.29 -26.28
CA SER A 179 -10.48 6.37 -27.25
C SER A 179 -8.98 6.56 -27.50
N GLU A 180 -8.16 6.16 -26.54
CA GLU A 180 -6.70 6.18 -26.57
C GLU A 180 -6.12 4.87 -26.02
N SER A 181 -4.85 4.60 -26.33
CA SER A 181 -4.17 3.41 -25.82
C SER A 181 -3.93 3.55 -24.33
N ASN A 182 -4.27 2.53 -23.54
CA ASN A 182 -3.94 2.47 -22.13
C ASN A 182 -3.80 1.01 -21.70
N SER A 183 -2.57 0.55 -21.52
CA SER A 183 -2.21 -0.80 -21.06
C SER A 183 -2.38 -1.00 -19.54
N GLU A 184 -2.81 0.02 -18.80
CA GLU A 184 -3.09 -0.03 -17.34
C GLU A 184 -4.59 0.07 -17.05
N PHE A 185 -5.43 -0.19 -18.05
CA PHE A 185 -6.86 -0.02 -17.90
C PHE A 185 -7.52 -1.21 -17.19
N LEU A 186 -6.95 -2.42 -17.28
CA LEU A 186 -7.51 -3.66 -16.73
C LEU A 186 -7.91 -3.56 -15.24
N PRO A 187 -7.11 -2.96 -14.32
CA PRO A 187 -7.53 -2.80 -12.93
C PRO A 187 -8.86 -2.07 -12.75
N ASN A 188 -9.24 -1.18 -13.68
CA ASN A 188 -10.53 -0.47 -13.63
C ASN A 188 -11.73 -1.37 -13.99
N MET A 189 -11.50 -2.63 -14.35
CA MET A 189 -12.54 -3.62 -14.63
C MET A 189 -12.91 -4.47 -13.39
N ASP A 190 -12.45 -4.04 -12.21
CA ASP A 190 -12.90 -4.52 -10.90
C ASP A 190 -14.21 -3.89 -10.43
N VAL A 191 -14.82 -3.01 -11.25
CA VAL A 191 -16.14 -2.42 -11.01
C VAL A 191 -17.17 -3.49 -10.73
N ALA A 192 -17.80 -3.40 -9.56
CA ALA A 192 -18.85 -4.30 -9.10
C ALA A 192 -19.94 -4.53 -10.16
N ILE A 193 -20.19 -5.79 -10.51
CA ILE A 193 -21.33 -6.16 -11.35
C ILE A 193 -22.54 -6.36 -10.44
N ILE A 194 -23.61 -5.59 -10.68
CA ILE A 194 -24.88 -5.66 -9.96
C ILE A 194 -26.03 -5.99 -10.93
N PRO A 195 -27.15 -6.57 -10.46
CA PRO A 195 -28.29 -6.80 -11.33
C PRO A 195 -28.84 -5.47 -11.86
N LYS A 196 -29.05 -5.37 -13.17
CA LYS A 196 -29.69 -4.20 -13.81
C LYS A 196 -31.09 -3.92 -13.25
N ALA A 197 -31.76 -4.96 -12.76
CA ALA A 197 -33.07 -4.87 -12.12
C ALA A 197 -33.03 -4.35 -10.67
N ASN A 198 -31.84 -4.17 -10.07
CA ASN A 198 -31.71 -3.67 -8.70
C ASN A 198 -31.89 -2.14 -8.65
N GLU A 199 -33.10 -1.68 -8.32
CA GLU A 199 -33.42 -0.25 -8.22
C GLU A 199 -32.93 0.41 -6.92
N ASP A 200 -32.52 -0.37 -5.91
CA ASP A 200 -32.05 0.12 -4.60
C ASP A 200 -30.76 -0.58 -4.14
N PRO A 201 -29.60 -0.32 -4.77
CA PRO A 201 -28.33 -0.93 -4.39
C PRO A 201 -27.84 -0.51 -2.99
N VAL A 202 -28.37 0.57 -2.42
CA VAL A 202 -28.01 1.03 -1.06
C VAL A 202 -28.74 0.19 0.00
N GLY A 203 -30.06 0.06 -0.13
CA GLY A 203 -30.89 -0.67 0.83
C GLY A 203 -30.93 -2.17 0.60
N ASN A 204 -30.63 -2.62 -0.62
CA ASN A 204 -30.61 -4.03 -1.01
C ASN A 204 -29.35 -4.37 -1.82
N PRO A 205 -28.19 -4.51 -1.16
CA PRO A 205 -26.93 -4.89 -1.80
C PRO A 205 -27.03 -6.30 -2.41
N ILE A 206 -26.91 -6.41 -3.73
CA ILE A 206 -26.88 -7.68 -4.46
C ILE A 206 -25.67 -7.68 -5.39
N GLY A 207 -24.76 -8.63 -5.18
CA GLY A 207 -23.57 -8.81 -6.00
C GLY A 207 -23.34 -10.27 -6.36
N THR A 208 -22.10 -10.57 -6.72
CA THR A 208 -21.62 -11.90 -7.13
C THR A 208 -20.57 -12.47 -6.18
N GLY A 209 -20.20 -11.72 -5.14
CA GLY A 209 -19.14 -12.07 -4.21
C GLY A 209 -19.43 -13.28 -3.32
N PRO A 210 -18.43 -13.76 -2.57
CA PRO A 210 -18.51 -14.97 -1.75
C PRO A 210 -19.51 -14.89 -0.60
N PHE A 211 -19.82 -13.67 -0.13
CA PHE A 211 -20.83 -13.45 0.90
C PHE A 211 -21.92 -12.53 0.37
N LYS A 212 -23.15 -12.75 0.86
CA LYS A 212 -24.33 -11.93 0.59
C LYS A 212 -24.68 -11.08 1.81
N PHE A 213 -25.32 -9.96 1.55
CA PHE A 213 -25.81 -9.06 2.58
C PHE A 213 -26.85 -9.75 3.49
N ALA A 214 -26.70 -9.58 4.80
CA ALA A 214 -27.70 -10.03 5.78
C ALA A 214 -28.33 -8.85 6.54
N SER A 215 -27.51 -7.95 7.11
CA SER A 215 -28.00 -6.75 7.78
C SER A 215 -26.92 -5.70 7.94
N TYR A 216 -27.32 -4.43 8.03
CA TYR A 216 -26.44 -3.31 8.38
C TYR A 216 -27.13 -2.43 9.42
N THR A 217 -26.43 -2.16 10.51
CA THR A 217 -26.85 -1.23 11.56
C THR A 217 -25.81 -0.11 11.65
N PRO A 218 -26.12 1.11 11.19
CA PRO A 218 -25.18 2.23 11.19
C PRO A 218 -24.56 2.47 12.56
N GLY A 219 -23.24 2.64 12.60
CA GLY A 219 -22.45 2.82 13.80
C GLY A 219 -22.28 1.58 14.68
N GLU A 220 -22.84 0.43 14.29
CA GLU A 220 -22.74 -0.83 15.05
C GLU A 220 -22.07 -1.94 14.24
N ASN A 221 -22.69 -2.43 13.15
CA ASN A 221 -22.11 -3.52 12.34
C ASN A 221 -22.68 -3.67 10.92
N LEU A 222 -21.91 -4.35 10.06
CA LEU A 222 -22.36 -5.01 8.83
C LEU A 222 -22.23 -6.52 9.02
N ILE A 223 -23.29 -7.27 8.75
CA ILE A 223 -23.32 -8.73 8.80
C ILE A 223 -23.48 -9.28 7.38
N LEU A 224 -22.56 -10.14 6.99
CA LEU A 224 -22.57 -10.87 5.73
C LEU A 224 -22.70 -12.37 5.98
N GLN A 225 -23.48 -13.05 5.15
CA GLN A 225 -23.67 -14.49 5.21
C GLN A 225 -23.07 -15.17 3.99
N LYS A 226 -22.62 -16.40 4.15
CA LYS A 226 -22.15 -17.22 3.03
C LYS A 226 -23.15 -17.25 1.87
N TYR A 227 -22.63 -17.10 0.66
CA TYR A 227 -23.39 -17.35 -0.57
C TYR A 227 -23.08 -18.75 -1.10
N ASP A 228 -24.02 -19.70 -0.92
CA ASP A 228 -23.84 -21.09 -1.36
C ASP A 228 -23.74 -21.25 -2.89
N GLY A 229 -24.16 -20.24 -3.65
CA GLY A 229 -24.06 -20.22 -5.11
C GLY A 229 -22.73 -19.63 -5.63
N TYR A 230 -21.75 -19.37 -4.76
CA TYR A 230 -20.49 -18.78 -5.18
C TYR A 230 -19.76 -19.66 -6.19
N TRP A 231 -19.28 -19.06 -7.27
CA TRP A 231 -18.77 -19.77 -8.43
C TRP A 231 -17.43 -20.49 -8.16
N GLN A 232 -16.66 -20.03 -7.16
CA GLN A 232 -15.40 -20.63 -6.81
C GLN A 232 -15.62 -21.78 -5.82
N GLU A 233 -15.53 -23.02 -6.33
CA GLU A 233 -15.76 -24.21 -5.54
C GLU A 233 -14.91 -24.24 -4.25
N GLY A 234 -15.58 -24.55 -3.14
CA GLY A 234 -14.94 -24.67 -1.84
C GLY A 234 -14.77 -23.35 -1.08
N LEU A 235 -15.11 -22.20 -1.66
CA LEU A 235 -15.16 -20.90 -0.96
C LEU A 235 -16.61 -20.35 -0.89
N PRO A 236 -16.90 -19.45 0.06
CA PRO A 236 -16.11 -19.19 1.26
C PRO A 236 -16.20 -20.36 2.27
N LYS A 237 -15.26 -20.40 3.21
CA LYS A 237 -15.23 -21.41 4.28
C LYS A 237 -16.11 -21.05 5.46
N LEU A 238 -16.24 -19.77 5.80
CA LEU A 238 -17.04 -19.26 6.91
C LEU A 238 -18.54 -19.22 6.56
N ASP A 239 -19.40 -19.30 7.58
CA ASP A 239 -20.86 -19.13 7.43
C ASP A 239 -21.25 -17.65 7.52
N GLU A 240 -20.55 -16.87 8.34
CA GLU A 240 -20.87 -15.47 8.63
C GLU A 240 -19.62 -14.63 8.89
N VAL A 241 -19.67 -13.38 8.46
CA VAL A 241 -18.69 -12.33 8.76
C VAL A 241 -19.43 -11.16 9.40
N GLU A 242 -18.98 -10.72 10.57
CA GLU A 242 -19.38 -9.46 11.17
C GLU A 242 -18.25 -8.45 11.03
N PHE A 243 -18.50 -7.32 10.35
CA PHE A 243 -17.68 -6.12 10.46
C PHE A 243 -18.27 -5.25 11.56
N LYS A 244 -17.56 -5.12 12.69
CA LYS A 244 -18.01 -4.39 13.88
C LYS A 244 -17.36 -3.01 13.92
N PHE A 245 -18.18 -1.96 13.95
CA PHE A 245 -17.70 -0.58 13.95
C PHE A 245 -17.42 -0.08 15.38
N VAL A 246 -16.16 0.25 15.66
CA VAL A 246 -15.66 0.73 16.95
C VAL A 246 -14.79 1.98 16.72
N PRO A 247 -15.38 3.19 16.70
CA PRO A 247 -14.65 4.42 16.32
C PRO A 247 -13.44 4.79 17.19
N ASN A 248 -13.33 4.21 18.39
CA ASN A 248 -12.21 4.46 19.29
C ASN A 248 -11.27 3.25 19.33
N VAL A 249 -10.03 3.44 18.88
CA VAL A 249 -9.00 2.38 18.80
C VAL A 249 -8.70 1.73 20.15
N GLU A 250 -8.76 2.47 21.26
CA GLU A 250 -8.53 1.89 22.60
C GLU A 250 -9.69 0.98 23.01
N THR A 251 -10.94 1.37 22.72
CA THR A 251 -12.11 0.52 22.90
C THR A 251 -12.03 -0.74 22.03
N GLU A 252 -11.61 -0.59 20.77
CA GLU A 252 -11.42 -1.72 19.86
C GLU A 252 -10.37 -2.70 20.38
N PHE A 253 -9.24 -2.19 20.90
CA PHE A 253 -8.22 -3.02 21.53
C PHE A 253 -8.74 -3.72 22.80
N MET A 254 -9.56 -3.06 23.61
CA MET A 254 -10.21 -3.70 24.76
C MET A 254 -11.17 -4.82 24.32
N ASP A 255 -11.89 -4.63 23.22
CA ASP A 255 -12.80 -5.63 22.64
C ASP A 255 -12.04 -6.83 22.07
N LEU A 256 -10.85 -6.61 21.49
CA LEU A 256 -9.90 -7.65 21.10
C LEU A 256 -9.42 -8.43 22.33
N GLN A 257 -8.98 -7.76 23.39
CA GLN A 257 -8.53 -8.42 24.64
C GLN A 257 -9.65 -9.23 25.31
N ALA A 258 -10.90 -8.78 25.17
CA ALA A 258 -12.07 -9.50 25.67
C ALA A 258 -12.50 -10.69 24.79
N GLY A 259 -11.88 -10.88 23.62
CA GLY A 259 -12.23 -11.94 22.68
C GLY A 259 -13.53 -11.70 21.89
N THR A 260 -14.00 -10.46 21.83
CA THR A 260 -15.22 -10.09 21.07
C THR A 260 -14.91 -9.64 19.64
N ILE A 261 -13.65 -9.32 19.36
CA ILE A 261 -13.12 -9.08 18.01
C ILE A 261 -12.09 -10.18 17.72
N ASP A 262 -12.17 -10.76 16.52
CA ASP A 262 -11.29 -11.83 16.08
C ASP A 262 -10.12 -11.35 15.23
N ILE A 263 -10.33 -10.25 14.50
CA ILE A 263 -9.31 -9.61 13.67
C ILE A 263 -9.31 -8.12 13.96
N MET A 264 -8.15 -7.58 14.36
CA MET A 264 -7.92 -6.15 14.53
C MET A 264 -6.62 -5.76 13.82
N ARG A 265 -6.72 -4.77 12.93
CA ARG A 265 -5.60 -4.23 12.14
C ARG A 265 -5.06 -2.93 12.72
N TYR A 266 -3.94 -2.45 12.18
CA TYR A 266 -3.28 -1.21 12.58
C TYR A 266 -2.90 -1.16 14.06
N MET A 267 -2.51 -2.31 14.63
CA MET A 267 -2.03 -2.34 16.00
C MET A 267 -0.72 -1.58 16.12
N THR A 268 -0.57 -0.85 17.24
CA THR A 268 0.72 -0.29 17.64
C THR A 268 1.59 -1.37 18.29
N GLU A 269 2.91 -1.19 18.25
CA GLU A 269 3.86 -2.03 18.99
C GLU A 269 3.57 -2.06 20.51
N ALA A 270 3.07 -0.95 21.06
CA ALA A 270 2.65 -0.88 22.46
C ALA A 270 1.45 -1.80 22.73
N GLN A 271 0.46 -1.83 21.84
CA GLN A 271 -0.69 -2.73 21.94
C GLN A 271 -0.30 -4.19 21.73
N VAL A 272 0.56 -4.50 20.75
CA VAL A 272 1.10 -5.86 20.56
C VAL A 272 1.79 -6.36 21.84
N LYS A 273 2.63 -5.53 22.45
CA LYS A 273 3.29 -5.85 23.72
C LYS A 273 2.29 -6.01 24.88
N ALA A 274 1.25 -5.18 24.92
CA ALA A 274 0.20 -5.24 25.94
C ALA A 274 -0.72 -6.46 25.79
N LEU A 275 -0.96 -6.93 24.56
CA LEU A 275 -1.71 -8.14 24.27
C LEU A 275 -0.97 -9.38 24.79
N GLY A 276 0.36 -9.40 24.63
CA GLY A 276 1.24 -10.41 25.18
C GLY A 276 1.36 -11.67 24.30
N SER A 277 2.51 -12.33 24.38
CA SER A 277 2.83 -13.52 23.57
C SER A 277 1.96 -14.73 23.86
N ASP A 278 1.42 -14.81 25.08
CA ASP A 278 0.57 -15.92 25.54
C ASP A 278 -0.93 -15.70 25.19
N SER A 279 -1.26 -14.65 24.43
CA SER A 279 -2.63 -14.36 24.01
C SER A 279 -3.18 -15.39 23.04
N ASP A 280 -4.50 -15.38 22.85
CA ASP A 280 -5.20 -16.19 21.84
C ASP A 280 -5.04 -15.64 20.41
N TYR A 281 -4.07 -14.76 20.15
CA TYR A 281 -3.89 -14.08 18.87
C TYR A 281 -2.48 -14.31 18.31
N ASN A 282 -2.42 -14.44 16.99
CA ASN A 282 -1.19 -14.30 16.22
C ASN A 282 -1.10 -12.85 15.74
N ILE A 283 0.11 -12.31 15.67
CA ILE A 283 0.35 -11.00 15.03
C ILE A 283 0.90 -11.28 13.63
N VAL A 284 0.12 -10.93 12.63
CA VAL A 284 0.51 -10.97 11.23
C VAL A 284 1.08 -9.60 10.86
N GLU A 285 2.25 -9.59 10.25
CA GLU A 285 2.88 -8.38 9.73
C GLU A 285 2.55 -8.27 8.23
N GLY A 286 1.87 -7.18 7.86
CA GLY A 286 1.60 -6.82 6.48
C GLY A 286 2.13 -5.43 6.16
N SER A 287 1.82 -4.95 4.97
CA SER A 287 2.10 -3.58 4.53
C SER A 287 0.82 -2.74 4.62
N MET A 288 0.96 -1.45 4.90
CA MET A 288 -0.14 -0.48 4.76
C MET A 288 -0.38 -0.07 3.29
N ASN A 289 0.48 -0.49 2.37
CA ASN A 289 0.51 -0.16 0.95
C ASN A 289 0.46 1.35 0.72
N LEU A 290 1.30 2.06 1.47
CA LEU A 290 1.24 3.50 1.63
C LEU A 290 2.64 4.08 1.51
N VAL A 291 2.87 5.08 0.65
CA VAL A 291 4.15 5.82 0.71
C VAL A 291 4.01 6.94 1.73
N GLN A 292 4.56 6.74 2.93
CA GLN A 292 4.76 7.83 3.88
C GLN A 292 6.02 8.63 3.50
N GLY A 293 5.86 9.94 3.40
CA GLY A 293 6.97 10.85 3.09
C GLY A 293 6.79 12.23 3.68
N MET A 294 7.87 13.02 3.66
CA MET A 294 7.80 14.47 3.77
C MET A 294 7.83 15.06 2.36
N PHE A 295 6.66 15.48 1.89
CA PHE A 295 6.48 16.09 0.59
C PHE A 295 6.90 17.55 0.62
N LEU A 296 7.70 17.95 -0.38
CA LEU A 296 8.36 19.26 -0.45
C LEU A 296 7.77 20.06 -1.60
N SER A 297 7.28 21.26 -1.31
CA SER A 297 6.73 22.15 -2.32
C SER A 297 7.83 22.95 -2.99
N SER A 298 8.06 22.71 -4.29
CA SER A 298 9.05 23.46 -5.08
C SER A 298 8.64 24.91 -5.34
N SER A 299 7.43 25.33 -4.94
CA SER A 299 7.00 26.73 -4.98
C SER A 299 7.52 27.56 -3.80
N TYR A 300 8.02 26.91 -2.73
CA TYR A 300 8.73 27.60 -1.65
C TYR A 300 10.19 27.81 -2.04
N GLU A 301 10.67 29.06 -1.99
CA GLU A 301 11.93 29.47 -2.62
C GLU A 301 13.16 28.61 -2.27
N PRO A 302 13.43 28.25 -0.99
CA PRO A 302 14.53 27.34 -0.67
C PRO A 302 14.38 25.95 -1.29
N LEU A 303 13.16 25.43 -1.41
CA LEU A 303 12.88 24.08 -1.92
C LEU A 303 12.83 24.03 -3.46
N ALA A 304 12.88 25.18 -4.14
CA ALA A 304 13.01 25.23 -5.59
C ALA A 304 14.38 24.72 -6.08
N ASP A 305 15.43 24.84 -5.24
CA ASP A 305 16.76 24.31 -5.53
C ASP A 305 16.86 22.83 -5.12
N ALA A 306 17.15 21.95 -6.09
CA ALA A 306 17.32 20.52 -5.85
C ALA A 306 18.37 20.21 -4.78
N ARG A 307 19.44 21.03 -4.66
CA ARG A 307 20.49 20.82 -3.66
C ARG A 307 19.99 20.98 -2.23
N VAL A 308 19.00 21.86 -2.00
CA VAL A 308 18.37 22.01 -0.69
C VAL A 308 17.50 20.79 -0.39
N ARG A 309 16.73 20.28 -1.36
CA ARG A 309 15.93 19.06 -1.17
C ARG A 309 16.81 17.83 -0.93
N GLN A 310 17.90 17.70 -1.68
CA GLN A 310 18.94 16.67 -1.47
C GLN A 310 19.55 16.76 -0.07
N ALA A 311 19.85 17.98 0.41
CA ALA A 311 20.34 18.18 1.77
C ALA A 311 19.34 17.70 2.83
N ILE A 312 18.05 17.97 2.63
CA ILE A 312 16.99 17.49 3.52
C ILE A 312 16.94 15.95 3.50
N CYS A 313 17.07 15.29 2.34
CA CYS A 313 17.14 13.83 2.25
C CYS A 313 18.34 13.24 3.03
N TYR A 314 19.51 13.87 2.98
CA TYR A 314 20.67 13.47 3.78
C TYR A 314 20.49 13.77 5.28
N ALA A 315 19.75 14.82 5.64
CA ALA A 315 19.52 15.23 7.02
C ALA A 315 18.53 14.30 7.76
N VAL A 316 17.57 13.70 7.05
CA VAL A 316 16.53 12.86 7.64
C VAL A 316 17.03 11.41 7.80
N ASP A 317 17.02 10.91 9.03
CA ASP A 317 17.31 9.52 9.36
C ASP A 317 16.00 8.70 9.32
N ARG A 318 15.76 8.05 8.18
CA ARG A 318 14.57 7.24 7.90
C ARG A 318 14.54 5.97 8.76
N ASP A 319 15.70 5.38 9.03
CA ASP A 319 15.82 4.19 9.88
C ASP A 319 15.47 4.52 11.33
N ALA A 320 15.92 5.67 11.84
CA ALA A 320 15.55 6.12 13.18
C ALA A 320 14.03 6.39 13.31
N ILE A 321 13.39 6.93 12.28
CA ILE A 321 11.93 7.13 12.24
C ILE A 321 11.23 5.75 12.30
N ASN A 322 11.61 4.82 11.42
CA ASN A 322 11.05 3.47 11.40
C ASN A 322 11.26 2.75 12.74
N GLN A 323 12.46 2.84 13.31
CA GLN A 323 12.80 2.21 14.59
C GLN A 323 11.98 2.77 15.76
N PHE A 324 11.71 4.07 15.77
CA PHE A 324 10.99 4.72 16.86
C PHE A 324 9.48 4.47 16.80
N ILE A 325 8.89 4.56 15.60
CA ILE A 325 7.43 4.51 15.43
C ILE A 325 6.94 3.08 15.21
N PHE A 326 7.68 2.29 14.42
CA PHE A 326 7.25 0.98 13.92
C PHE A 326 8.21 -0.16 14.32
N ALA A 327 9.07 0.09 15.32
CA ALA A 327 10.08 -0.86 15.81
C ALA A 327 11.02 -1.45 14.73
N GLY A 328 11.18 -0.76 13.59
CA GLY A 328 12.05 -1.19 12.50
C GLY A 328 11.39 -2.18 11.52
N LYS A 329 10.07 -2.36 11.60
CA LYS A 329 9.33 -3.35 10.79
C LYS A 329 8.76 -2.79 9.48
N SER A 330 8.73 -1.47 9.31
CA SER A 330 8.30 -0.87 8.05
C SER A 330 9.35 -1.07 6.96
N HIS A 331 8.92 -1.07 5.69
CA HIS A 331 9.82 -1.14 4.54
C HIS A 331 10.30 0.26 4.17
N ILE A 332 11.60 0.52 4.13
CA ILE A 332 12.13 1.84 3.72
C ILE A 332 11.95 2.03 2.21
N VAL A 333 11.38 3.16 1.78
CA VAL A 333 11.19 3.47 0.36
C VAL A 333 11.99 4.69 -0.06
N GLY A 334 12.41 4.74 -1.33
CA GLY A 334 13.19 5.85 -1.90
C GLY A 334 12.50 6.62 -3.03
N SER A 335 11.28 6.23 -3.40
CA SER A 335 10.47 6.86 -4.44
C SER A 335 8.99 6.86 -4.04
N HIS A 336 8.13 7.49 -4.82
CA HIS A 336 6.68 7.43 -4.60
C HIS A 336 6.06 6.16 -5.21
N MET A 337 6.60 4.99 -4.90
CA MET A 337 6.09 3.69 -5.33
C MET A 337 6.11 2.71 -4.16
N ILE A 338 5.08 1.88 -4.03
CA ILE A 338 5.04 0.84 -2.99
C ILE A 338 5.81 -0.42 -3.43
N PRO A 339 6.50 -1.11 -2.50
CA PRO A 339 7.22 -2.35 -2.80
C PRO A 339 6.34 -3.48 -3.35
N ALA A 340 5.04 -3.47 -3.01
CA ALA A 340 4.10 -4.51 -3.44
C ALA A 340 3.92 -4.56 -4.97
N LEU A 341 4.16 -3.46 -5.69
CA LEU A 341 4.20 -3.44 -7.16
C LEU A 341 5.58 -3.91 -7.66
N SER A 342 5.95 -5.13 -7.27
CA SER A 342 7.32 -5.67 -7.35
C SER A 342 7.94 -5.66 -8.75
N SER A 343 7.15 -5.86 -9.81
CA SER A 343 7.64 -5.88 -11.20
C SER A 343 8.18 -4.51 -11.64
N ILE A 344 7.60 -3.43 -11.13
CA ILE A 344 7.95 -2.05 -11.47
C ILE A 344 8.70 -1.32 -10.35
N TYR A 345 8.71 -1.83 -9.12
CA TYR A 345 9.39 -1.21 -7.99
C TYR A 345 10.92 -1.15 -8.22
N GLU A 346 11.53 0.01 -7.92
CA GLU A 346 12.97 0.22 -8.06
C GLU A 346 13.66 0.29 -6.69
N PRO A 347 14.18 -0.84 -6.16
CA PRO A 347 14.81 -0.88 -4.83
C PRO A 347 16.10 -0.06 -4.76
N ALA A 348 16.78 0.25 -5.88
CA ALA A 348 17.96 1.10 -5.83
C ALA A 348 17.66 2.49 -5.28
N CYS A 349 16.42 2.98 -5.44
CA CYS A 349 15.96 4.25 -4.87
C CYS A 349 16.15 4.32 -3.34
N GLU A 350 16.00 3.19 -2.64
CA GLU A 350 16.07 3.11 -1.18
C GLU A 350 17.42 3.59 -0.63
N THR A 351 18.48 3.48 -1.43
CA THR A 351 19.86 3.74 -1.01
C THR A 351 20.49 5.00 -1.61
N VAL A 352 19.72 5.78 -2.38
CA VAL A 352 20.21 7.02 -3.02
C VAL A 352 20.71 8.03 -1.98
N TYR A 353 20.02 8.13 -0.83
CA TYR A 353 20.47 8.96 0.31
C TYR A 353 20.63 8.12 1.57
N SER A 354 21.83 8.18 2.15
CA SER A 354 22.10 7.77 3.51
C SER A 354 21.90 8.94 4.47
N HIS A 355 21.70 8.68 5.77
CA HIS A 355 21.75 9.74 6.77
C HIS A 355 23.18 10.31 6.90
N ASP A 356 23.40 11.53 6.42
CA ASP A 356 24.66 12.26 6.53
C ASP A 356 24.43 13.77 6.75
N PRO A 357 24.30 14.21 8.02
CA PRO A 357 24.13 15.62 8.35
C PRO A 357 25.27 16.54 7.87
N LYS A 358 26.48 16.02 7.66
CA LYS A 358 27.61 16.85 7.17
C LYS A 358 27.47 17.14 5.70
N GLU A 359 27.07 16.14 4.93
CA GLU A 359 26.79 16.33 3.51
C GLU A 359 25.58 17.25 3.30
N ALA A 360 24.54 17.11 4.13
CA ALA A 360 23.43 18.06 4.15
C ALA A 360 23.88 19.50 4.39
N GLN A 361 24.71 19.75 5.40
CA GLN A 361 25.26 21.09 5.67
C GLN A 361 26.10 21.63 4.51
N ARG A 362 26.89 20.78 3.83
CA ARG A 362 27.69 21.15 2.65
C ARG A 362 26.77 21.62 1.51
N LEU A 363 25.74 20.84 1.19
CA LEU A 363 24.79 21.14 0.14
C LEU A 363 23.99 22.43 0.43
N LEU A 364 23.55 22.62 1.68
CA LEU A 364 22.88 23.87 2.11
C LEU A 364 23.78 25.09 1.92
N ALA A 365 25.05 25.00 2.29
CA ALA A 365 26.00 26.10 2.08
C ALA A 365 26.22 26.40 0.59
N GLU A 366 26.35 25.38 -0.26
CA GLU A 366 26.48 25.53 -1.71
C GLU A 366 25.22 26.11 -2.38
N ALA A 367 24.06 25.83 -1.81
CA ALA A 367 22.78 26.40 -2.23
C ALA A 367 22.56 27.84 -1.71
N GLY A 368 23.42 28.36 -0.84
CA GLY A 368 23.31 29.72 -0.31
C GLY A 368 22.62 29.85 1.05
N TYR A 369 22.39 28.73 1.75
CA TYR A 369 21.78 28.67 3.08
C TYR A 369 22.75 28.11 4.14
N PRO A 370 23.96 28.68 4.32
CA PRO A 370 24.95 28.16 5.28
C PRO A 370 24.48 28.20 6.75
N ASP A 371 23.54 29.09 7.07
CA ASP A 371 22.91 29.22 8.38
C ASP A 371 21.49 28.61 8.41
N GLY A 372 21.09 27.89 7.36
CA GLY A 372 19.77 27.30 7.19
C GLY A 372 18.66 28.32 6.89
N PHE A 373 17.41 27.92 7.15
CA PHE A 373 16.18 28.70 6.93
C PHE A 373 15.03 28.16 7.78
N ASP A 374 13.93 28.92 7.87
CA ASP A 374 12.70 28.48 8.54
C ASP A 374 11.86 27.60 7.61
N LEU A 375 11.32 26.50 8.12
CA LEU A 375 10.44 25.60 7.38
C LEU A 375 9.16 25.32 8.17
N VAL A 376 8.00 25.40 7.54
CA VAL A 376 6.72 24.99 8.12
C VAL A 376 6.33 23.63 7.55
N ILE A 377 6.15 22.65 8.45
CA ILE A 377 5.62 21.33 8.13
C ILE A 377 4.14 21.31 8.54
N THR A 378 3.25 21.33 7.55
CA THR A 378 1.80 21.19 7.78
C THR A 378 1.44 19.71 7.84
N VAL A 379 0.71 19.27 8.86
CA VAL A 379 0.38 17.85 9.08
C VAL A 379 -1.07 17.70 9.57
N PRO A 380 -1.85 16.71 9.09
CA PRO A 380 -3.19 16.49 9.61
C PRO A 380 -3.14 15.92 11.04
N SER A 381 -3.88 16.53 11.96
CA SER A 381 -3.92 16.19 13.40
C SER A 381 -4.55 14.83 13.70
N SER A 382 -5.37 14.31 12.78
CA SER A 382 -6.13 13.06 12.96
C SER A 382 -5.29 11.78 12.92
N TYR A 383 -4.02 11.86 12.51
CA TYR A 383 -3.14 10.70 12.33
C TYR A 383 -1.85 10.86 13.15
N SER A 384 -1.80 10.27 14.35
CA SER A 384 -0.66 10.38 15.27
C SER A 384 0.67 9.98 14.63
N GLN A 385 0.70 8.91 13.85
CA GLN A 385 1.90 8.45 13.14
C GLN A 385 2.55 9.51 12.24
N HIS A 386 1.76 10.37 11.59
CA HIS A 386 2.27 11.46 10.75
C HIS A 386 2.77 12.63 11.60
N VAL A 387 2.06 12.95 12.69
CA VAL A 387 2.47 13.99 13.64
C VAL A 387 3.79 13.61 14.33
N ASP A 388 3.92 12.38 14.81
CA ASP A 388 5.12 11.86 15.48
C ASP A 388 6.32 11.84 14.50
N THR A 389 6.09 11.39 13.27
CA THR A 389 7.11 11.45 12.19
C THR A 389 7.57 12.89 11.94
N ALA A 390 6.63 13.84 11.84
CA ALA A 390 6.96 15.24 11.61
C ALA A 390 7.75 15.86 12.77
N GLN A 391 7.48 15.47 14.02
CA GLN A 391 8.24 15.91 15.19
C GLN A 391 9.69 15.40 15.16
N ILE A 392 9.89 14.13 14.81
CA ILE A 392 11.24 13.54 14.68
C ILE A 392 12.01 14.25 13.58
N ILE A 393 11.39 14.45 12.41
CA ILE A 393 12.00 15.18 11.29
C ILE A 393 12.38 16.61 11.72
N ALA A 394 11.47 17.33 12.38
CA ALA A 394 11.74 18.69 12.81
C ALA A 394 12.92 18.78 13.78
N GLU A 395 13.12 17.77 14.64
CA GLU A 395 14.30 17.69 15.51
C GLU A 395 15.57 17.38 14.72
N GLN A 396 15.54 16.43 13.79
CA GLN A 396 16.69 16.07 12.94
C GLN A 396 17.15 17.25 12.08
N LEU A 397 16.22 18.02 11.51
CA LEU A 397 16.53 19.19 10.67
C LEU A 397 17.26 20.32 11.42
N LYS A 398 17.09 20.43 12.75
CA LYS A 398 17.86 21.40 13.56
C LYS A 398 19.36 21.14 13.50
N ALA A 399 19.78 19.87 13.36
CA ALA A 399 21.20 19.50 13.30
C ALA A 399 21.91 20.09 12.07
N VAL A 400 21.15 20.43 11.03
CA VAL A 400 21.66 21.03 9.78
C VAL A 400 21.28 22.51 9.63
N GLY A 401 20.73 23.13 10.67
CA GLY A 401 20.40 24.56 10.70
C GLY A 401 19.00 24.91 10.19
N ILE A 402 18.19 23.93 9.75
CA ILE A 402 16.82 24.19 9.31
C ILE A 402 15.90 24.25 10.54
N ASN A 403 15.26 25.39 10.75
CA ASN A 403 14.31 25.59 11.85
C ASN A 403 12.91 25.18 11.41
N ALA A 404 12.59 23.89 11.55
CA ALA A 404 11.29 23.35 11.20
C ALA A 404 10.25 23.54 12.33
N THR A 405 9.07 24.04 11.99
CA THR A 405 7.91 24.20 12.90
C THR A 405 6.72 23.42 12.39
N LEU A 406 5.92 22.85 13.30
CA LEU A 406 4.73 22.08 12.93
C LEU A 406 3.47 22.95 12.94
N ASN A 407 2.69 22.85 11.86
CA ASN A 407 1.35 23.37 11.75
C ASN A 407 0.35 22.21 11.67
N GLN A 408 -0.26 21.85 12.79
CA GLN A 408 -1.26 20.77 12.83
C GLN A 408 -2.63 21.32 12.43
N VAL A 409 -3.30 20.68 11.47
CA VAL A 409 -4.61 21.10 10.94
C VAL A 409 -5.59 19.93 10.87
N GLU A 410 -6.89 20.21 10.82
CA GLU A 410 -7.89 19.18 10.61
C GLU A 410 -7.81 18.58 9.19
N TRP A 411 -8.24 17.32 9.01
CA TRP A 411 -8.13 16.59 7.74
C TRP A 411 -8.76 17.32 6.56
N THR A 412 -9.97 17.85 6.72
CA THR A 412 -10.65 18.60 5.65
C THR A 412 -9.86 19.84 5.23
N THR A 413 -9.29 20.57 6.20
CA THR A 413 -8.44 21.73 5.93
C THR A 413 -7.15 21.32 5.22
N TRP A 414 -6.52 20.21 5.63
CA TRP A 414 -5.35 19.68 4.93
C TRP A 414 -5.67 19.34 3.47
N LEU A 415 -6.78 18.64 3.22
CA LEU A 415 -7.21 18.28 1.87
C LEU A 415 -7.45 19.50 0.97
N GLU A 416 -8.11 20.53 1.50
CA GLU A 416 -8.44 21.73 0.73
C GLU A 416 -7.22 22.62 0.49
N ASP A 417 -6.47 22.95 1.54
CA ASP A 417 -5.39 23.94 1.46
C ASP A 417 -4.08 23.33 0.95
N VAL A 418 -3.69 22.17 1.48
CA VAL A 418 -2.40 21.54 1.18
C VAL A 418 -2.49 20.73 -0.10
N TYR A 419 -3.39 19.74 -0.15
CA TYR A 419 -3.43 18.79 -1.25
C TYR A 419 -4.05 19.38 -2.53
N ARG A 420 -5.27 19.91 -2.44
CA ARG A 420 -5.96 20.52 -3.60
C ARG A 420 -5.44 21.92 -3.93
N GLY A 421 -5.12 22.70 -2.89
CA GLY A 421 -4.68 24.09 -3.04
C GLY A 421 -3.18 24.25 -3.32
N GLY A 422 -2.34 23.26 -3.00
CA GLY A 422 -0.89 23.38 -3.11
C GLY A 422 -0.26 24.40 -2.14
N ASN A 423 -0.99 24.86 -1.11
CA ASN A 423 -0.57 25.96 -0.25
C ASN A 423 0.22 25.44 0.97
N PHE A 424 1.46 25.01 0.75
CA PHE A 424 2.35 24.53 1.81
C PHE A 424 3.83 24.66 1.45
N GLN A 425 4.70 24.46 2.45
CA GLN A 425 6.16 24.37 2.24
C GLN A 425 6.59 22.90 2.31
N ALA A 426 6.31 22.24 3.43
CA ALA A 426 6.46 20.79 3.57
C ALA A 426 5.20 20.18 4.22
N THR A 427 4.94 18.90 3.94
CA THR A 427 3.89 18.14 4.62
C THR A 427 4.31 16.70 4.83
N VAL A 428 4.00 16.13 5.99
CA VAL A 428 4.18 14.70 6.26
C VAL A 428 2.83 14.02 6.14
N ILE A 429 2.72 13.09 5.20
CA ILE A 429 1.50 12.32 4.96
C ILE A 429 1.86 10.99 4.29
N GLY A 430 0.93 10.03 4.33
CA GLY A 430 0.99 8.85 3.50
C GLY A 430 0.01 8.96 2.34
N PHE A 431 0.43 8.53 1.15
CA PHE A 431 -0.48 8.32 0.03
C PHE A 431 -0.62 6.84 -0.24
N ASP A 432 -1.88 6.41 -0.32
CA ASP A 432 -2.23 5.16 -0.95
C ASP A 432 -2.28 5.38 -2.46
N GLY A 433 -2.35 4.27 -3.19
CA GLY A 433 -2.53 4.31 -4.62
C GLY A 433 -3.26 3.07 -5.09
N THR A 434 -3.35 2.95 -6.41
CA THR A 434 -4.03 1.84 -7.06
C THR A 434 -3.01 0.84 -7.60
N LEU A 435 -3.51 -0.27 -8.13
CA LEU A 435 -2.69 -1.22 -8.88
C LEU A 435 -2.22 -0.69 -10.24
N ALA A 436 -2.80 0.41 -10.74
CA ALA A 436 -2.30 1.13 -11.90
C ALA A 436 -1.01 1.92 -11.55
N PRO A 437 0.16 1.56 -12.11
CA PRO A 437 1.45 2.21 -11.84
C PRO A 437 1.45 3.73 -12.06
N SER A 438 0.77 4.18 -13.12
CA SER A 438 0.70 5.59 -13.47
C SER A 438 0.08 6.46 -12.38
N ASN A 439 -0.84 5.94 -11.56
CA ASN A 439 -1.49 6.73 -10.49
C ASN A 439 -0.51 7.17 -9.38
N TRP A 440 0.59 6.43 -9.21
CA TRP A 440 1.67 6.77 -8.29
C TRP A 440 2.55 7.92 -8.82
N LEU A 441 2.81 7.92 -10.12
CA LEU A 441 3.87 8.71 -10.76
C LEU A 441 3.35 9.90 -11.58
N LYS A 442 2.14 9.83 -12.15
CA LYS A 442 1.56 10.89 -13.01
C LYS A 442 1.48 12.24 -12.32
N LYS A 443 1.23 12.25 -11.01
CA LYS A 443 1.13 13.47 -10.19
C LYS A 443 2.42 14.31 -10.17
N TYR A 444 3.53 13.78 -10.65
CA TYR A 444 4.81 14.49 -10.74
C TYR A 444 5.11 15.06 -12.13
N THR A 445 4.25 14.85 -13.14
CA THR A 445 4.48 15.54 -14.42
C THR A 445 4.24 17.04 -14.25
N SER A 446 5.04 17.85 -14.94
CA SER A 446 5.02 19.31 -14.79
C SER A 446 3.66 19.94 -15.11
N ASP A 447 2.84 19.27 -15.92
CA ASP A 447 1.53 19.73 -16.38
C ASP A 447 0.34 19.08 -15.66
N ALA A 448 0.59 18.13 -14.75
CA ALA A 448 -0.48 17.47 -14.01
C ALA A 448 -1.20 18.46 -13.10
N SER A 449 -2.53 18.57 -13.24
CA SER A 449 -3.36 19.47 -12.45
C SER A 449 -3.36 19.15 -10.95
N ASN A 450 -3.01 17.92 -10.58
CA ASN A 450 -2.87 17.45 -9.20
C ASN A 450 -1.41 17.35 -8.72
N ASN A 451 -0.45 18.00 -9.42
CA ASN A 451 0.93 18.12 -8.97
C ASN A 451 1.05 19.13 -7.81
N PHE A 452 0.62 18.69 -6.63
CA PHE A 452 0.56 19.54 -5.44
C PHE A 452 1.95 19.91 -4.90
N VAL A 453 3.01 19.16 -5.24
CA VAL A 453 4.41 19.47 -4.85
C VAL A 453 5.09 20.47 -5.80
N HIS A 454 4.42 20.89 -6.87
CA HIS A 454 4.95 21.83 -7.87
C HIS A 454 6.26 21.37 -8.51
N TYR A 455 6.48 20.06 -8.59
CA TYR A 455 7.71 19.50 -9.16
C TYR A 455 7.74 19.67 -10.68
N SER A 456 8.91 19.96 -11.24
CA SER A 456 9.08 20.07 -12.69
C SER A 456 10.46 19.58 -13.10
N ASN A 457 10.48 18.55 -13.95
CA ASN A 457 11.71 17.98 -14.47
C ASN A 457 11.45 17.46 -15.90
N PRO A 458 12.06 18.07 -16.95
CA PRO A 458 11.81 17.67 -18.33
C PRO A 458 12.20 16.23 -18.67
N GLU A 459 13.20 15.66 -17.98
CA GLU A 459 13.57 14.27 -18.18
C GLU A 459 12.51 13.34 -17.58
N TYR A 460 11.98 13.70 -16.40
CA TYR A 460 10.86 12.99 -15.79
C TYR A 460 9.63 13.01 -16.71
N ASP A 461 9.22 14.20 -17.17
CA ASP A 461 8.04 14.36 -18.04
C ASP A 461 8.13 13.49 -19.28
N LYS A 462 9.31 13.51 -19.94
CA LYS A 462 9.56 12.69 -21.12
C LYS A 462 9.52 11.19 -20.79
N THR A 463 10.22 10.76 -19.74
CA THR A 463 10.32 9.35 -19.38
C THR A 463 8.96 8.79 -18.95
N PHE A 464 8.17 9.57 -18.19
CA PHE A 464 6.81 9.19 -17.81
C PHE A 464 5.89 9.08 -19.02
N ALA A 465 5.94 10.03 -19.96
CA ALA A 465 5.15 9.98 -21.19
C ALA A 465 5.48 8.73 -22.04
N GLU A 466 6.77 8.36 -22.12
CA GLU A 466 7.21 7.12 -22.77
C GLU A 466 6.69 5.88 -22.02
N ALA A 467 6.76 5.86 -20.68
CA ALA A 467 6.28 4.75 -19.86
C ALA A 467 4.76 4.54 -20.00
N TYR A 468 3.99 5.63 -19.95
CA TYR A 468 2.53 5.60 -19.98
C TYR A 468 1.99 5.14 -21.35
N ALA A 469 2.70 5.45 -22.44
CA ALA A 469 2.33 5.03 -23.79
C ALA A 469 2.84 3.62 -24.17
N GLU A 470 3.70 3.00 -23.36
CA GLU A 470 4.28 1.69 -23.63
C GLU A 470 3.27 0.57 -23.32
N VAL A 471 3.24 -0.46 -24.18
CA VAL A 471 2.35 -1.62 -24.05
C VAL A 471 3.13 -2.90 -23.74
N ASP A 472 4.42 -2.96 -24.06
CA ASP A 472 5.30 -4.03 -23.62
C ASP A 472 5.58 -3.91 -22.12
N GLU A 473 5.14 -4.88 -21.33
CA GLU A 473 5.21 -4.83 -19.87
C GLU A 473 6.64 -4.71 -19.33
N ALA A 474 7.60 -5.40 -19.96
CA ALA A 474 8.99 -5.38 -19.52
C ALA A 474 9.62 -4.00 -19.76
N LYS A 475 9.45 -3.44 -20.96
CA LYS A 475 9.96 -2.11 -21.28
C LYS A 475 9.24 -1.01 -20.50
N LYS A 476 7.94 -1.14 -20.27
CA LYS A 476 7.19 -0.24 -19.38
C LYS A 476 7.77 -0.26 -17.97
N ALA A 477 8.02 -1.44 -17.41
CA ALA A 477 8.59 -1.58 -16.07
C ALA A 477 9.96 -0.89 -15.98
N GLU A 478 10.83 -1.05 -16.98
CA GLU A 478 12.11 -0.33 -17.05
C GLU A 478 11.94 1.19 -17.06
N LEU A 479 10.98 1.71 -17.82
CA LEU A 479 10.71 3.15 -17.89
C LEU A 479 10.14 3.71 -16.57
N TYR A 480 9.27 2.95 -15.87
CA TYR A 480 8.79 3.35 -14.55
C TYR A 480 9.86 3.28 -13.47
N LYS A 481 10.77 2.30 -13.52
CA LYS A 481 11.94 2.26 -12.65
C LYS A 481 12.84 3.47 -12.87
N LYS A 482 13.03 3.87 -14.13
CA LYS A 482 13.75 5.11 -14.46
C LYS A 482 13.04 6.36 -13.92
N CYS A 483 11.72 6.45 -14.01
CA CYS A 483 10.95 7.55 -13.41
C CYS A 483 11.20 7.65 -11.89
N GLN A 484 11.17 6.51 -11.19
CA GLN A 484 11.45 6.44 -9.75
C GLN A 484 12.86 6.92 -9.41
N MET A 485 13.87 6.49 -10.17
CA MET A 485 15.25 6.96 -9.99
C MET A 485 15.38 8.47 -10.18
N ILE A 486 14.71 9.06 -11.18
CA ILE A 486 14.72 10.51 -11.37
C ILE A 486 14.13 11.23 -10.14
N LEU A 487 12.99 10.76 -9.62
CA LEU A 487 12.39 11.36 -8.42
C LEU A 487 13.30 11.23 -7.18
N ALA A 488 13.99 10.10 -7.04
CA ALA A 488 14.93 9.89 -5.96
C ALA A 488 16.16 10.82 -6.11
N GLU A 489 16.87 10.76 -7.23
CA GLU A 489 18.10 11.53 -7.47
C GLU A 489 17.88 13.05 -7.46
N ASP A 490 16.74 13.53 -7.97
CA ASP A 490 16.38 14.96 -7.96
C ASP A 490 15.73 15.40 -6.63
N ALA A 491 15.61 14.47 -5.68
CA ALA A 491 14.98 14.66 -4.38
C ALA A 491 13.62 15.36 -4.50
N ALA A 492 12.72 14.81 -5.31
CA ALA A 492 11.39 15.40 -5.49
C ALA A 492 10.65 15.57 -4.14
N SER A 493 10.90 14.67 -3.19
CA SER A 493 10.47 14.73 -1.79
C SER A 493 11.32 13.78 -0.95
N VAL A 494 11.16 13.81 0.38
CA VAL A 494 11.78 12.81 1.26
C VAL A 494 10.83 11.63 1.40
N TYR A 495 11.06 10.58 0.62
CA TYR A 495 10.34 9.31 0.76
C TYR A 495 10.91 8.53 1.95
N ILE A 496 10.05 8.06 2.85
CA ILE A 496 10.49 7.51 4.14
C ILE A 496 10.29 6.00 4.16
N GLN A 497 9.04 5.55 4.14
CA GLN A 497 8.70 4.14 4.34
C GLN A 497 7.31 3.80 3.81
N ASP A 498 7.12 2.52 3.54
CA ASP A 498 5.83 1.85 3.57
C ASP A 498 5.62 1.25 4.97
N PRO A 499 4.74 1.86 5.79
CA PRO A 499 4.57 1.44 7.17
C PRO A 499 4.09 -0.02 7.30
N VAL A 500 4.58 -0.72 8.32
CA VAL A 500 4.04 -2.03 8.69
C VAL A 500 2.58 -1.90 9.14
N ASN A 501 1.76 -2.87 8.75
CA ASN A 501 0.44 -3.10 9.33
C ASN A 501 0.51 -4.32 10.26
N LEU A 502 0.42 -4.12 11.57
CA LEU A 502 0.35 -5.20 12.55
C LEU A 502 -1.11 -5.60 12.74
N VAL A 503 -1.43 -6.84 12.42
CA VAL A 503 -2.80 -7.39 12.49
C VAL A 503 -2.86 -8.50 13.51
N ALA A 504 -3.64 -8.33 14.57
CA ALA A 504 -4.01 -9.44 15.45
C ALA A 504 -5.07 -10.30 14.78
N VAL A 505 -4.79 -11.59 14.65
CA VAL A 505 -5.72 -12.61 14.15
C VAL A 505 -5.88 -13.68 15.23
N ASN A 506 -7.11 -13.93 15.67
CA ASN A 506 -7.39 -14.94 16.68
C ASN A 506 -6.92 -16.32 16.17
N LYS A 507 -6.19 -17.07 17.01
CA LYS A 507 -5.62 -18.39 16.72
C LYS A 507 -6.65 -19.44 16.33
N LYS A 508 -7.95 -19.19 16.52
CA LYS A 508 -9.02 -20.04 15.97
C LYS A 508 -9.19 -19.90 14.46
N PHE A 509 -8.54 -18.92 13.84
CA PHE A 509 -8.59 -18.65 12.41
C PHE A 509 -7.21 -18.67 11.76
N ALA A 510 -7.19 -19.08 10.50
CA ALA A 510 -6.05 -18.99 9.60
C ALA A 510 -6.49 -18.47 8.22
N GLY A 511 -5.53 -18.29 7.30
CA GLY A 511 -5.79 -17.82 5.94
C GLY A 511 -5.75 -16.30 5.75
N TYR A 512 -5.57 -15.51 6.82
CA TYR A 512 -5.47 -14.06 6.70
C TYR A 512 -4.33 -13.66 5.77
N THR A 513 -4.67 -12.86 4.76
CA THR A 513 -3.78 -12.47 3.67
C THR A 513 -3.96 -10.98 3.41
N SER A 514 -2.85 -10.24 3.39
CA SER A 514 -2.87 -8.82 3.01
C SER A 514 -2.94 -8.66 1.49
N TYR A 515 -3.65 -7.64 1.05
CA TYR A 515 -3.77 -7.25 -0.36
C TYR A 515 -3.10 -5.90 -0.60
N PRO A 516 -2.52 -5.65 -1.79
CA PRO A 516 -1.91 -4.36 -2.15
C PRO A 516 -2.91 -3.29 -2.55
N THR A 517 -4.15 -3.42 -2.08
CA THR A 517 -5.29 -2.53 -2.32
C THR A 517 -6.26 -2.65 -1.15
N ALA A 518 -7.26 -1.77 -1.08
CA ALA A 518 -8.30 -1.78 -0.06
C ALA A 518 -9.23 -3.00 -0.25
N ALA A 519 -8.86 -4.13 0.36
CA ALA A 519 -9.60 -5.39 0.31
C ALA A 519 -9.29 -6.25 1.56
N GLU A 520 -10.33 -6.57 2.32
CA GLU A 520 -10.26 -7.56 3.42
C GLU A 520 -11.01 -8.81 2.95
N ASP A 521 -10.30 -9.71 2.26
CA ASP A 521 -10.90 -10.92 1.68
C ASP A 521 -11.20 -11.97 2.76
N MET A 522 -12.45 -12.03 3.19
CA MET A 522 -12.91 -12.98 4.20
C MET A 522 -13.18 -14.37 3.61
N SER A 523 -13.12 -14.54 2.29
CA SER A 523 -13.42 -15.82 1.64
C SER A 523 -12.35 -16.87 1.91
N VAL A 524 -11.10 -16.42 2.06
CA VAL A 524 -9.93 -17.26 2.32
C VAL A 524 -9.69 -17.54 3.81
N ILE A 525 -10.43 -16.86 4.71
CA ILE A 525 -10.37 -17.10 6.15
C ILE A 525 -11.12 -18.40 6.48
N TYR A 526 -10.54 -19.22 7.36
CA TYR A 526 -11.18 -20.45 7.84
C TYR A 526 -10.85 -20.74 9.30
N GLN A 527 -11.73 -21.51 9.95
CA GLN A 527 -11.45 -21.99 11.30
C GLN A 527 -10.43 -23.12 11.28
N VAL A 528 -9.59 -23.17 12.31
CA VAL A 528 -8.65 -24.27 12.53
C VAL A 528 -9.11 -25.16 13.67
N SER A 529 -8.92 -26.48 13.51
CA SER A 529 -9.16 -27.45 14.58
C SER A 529 -8.08 -27.31 15.66
N LYS A 530 -8.49 -27.04 16.90
CA LYS A 530 -7.59 -27.01 18.07
C LYS A 530 -6.88 -28.34 18.33
#